data_AF-A0A934NHU2-F1
#
_entry.id   AF-A0A934NHU2-F1
#
_cell.length_a   1.000
_cell.length_b   1.000
_cell.length_c   1.000
_cell.angle_alpha   90.00
_cell.angle_beta   90.00
_cell.angle_gamma   90.00
#
_symmetry.space_group_name_H-M   'P 1'
#
loop_
_entity.id
_entity.type
_entity.pdbx_description
1 polymer ?
#
loop_
_entity_poly.entity_id
_entity_poly.type
_entity_poly.pdbx_seq_one_letter_code
_entity_poly.pdbx_strand_id
1 'polypeptide(L)'
;MKSKFVDELPDLIKHQVISEETALRIKSHYESKQSDAPNRLFTVFGVLGALLVSLGIILILAHNWDHFSRSLKTMLAFLPLLIGQVLVGYTILKRKSATWRQATGTFLFFAVGSSIALVSQIYNIPGDLSVYVLTWVVLCMPLVYLLKSNAVAILYLVFSTFYAASLGYDGLGQVPCGISFSLVYCFRTI
;
A
#
# COMPACT_ATOMS: atom_id res chain seq x y z
N MET A 1 19.58 17.26 -2.30
CA MET A 1 20.54 17.47 -3.41
C MET A 1 20.90 18.94 -3.36
N LYS A 2 22.13 19.28 -2.98
CA LYS A 2 22.63 20.66 -3.13
C LYS A 2 22.54 20.97 -4.62
N SER A 3 21.65 21.88 -5.03
CA SER A 3 21.51 22.18 -6.46
C SER A 3 22.79 22.88 -6.90
N LYS A 4 23.50 22.32 -7.90
CA LYS A 4 24.69 22.93 -8.52
C LYS A 4 24.49 24.43 -8.84
N PHE A 5 23.25 24.80 -9.14
CA PHE A 5 22.78 26.17 -9.35
C PHE A 5 23.06 27.16 -8.21
N VAL A 6 23.03 26.72 -6.95
CA VAL A 6 23.32 27.59 -5.78
C VAL A 6 24.82 27.88 -5.69
N ASP A 7 25.65 26.95 -6.14
CA ASP A 7 27.10 27.13 -6.16
C ASP A 7 27.55 28.08 -7.31
N GLU A 8 26.70 28.31 -8.32
CA GLU A 8 26.95 29.21 -9.47
C GLU A 8 26.50 30.67 -9.24
N LEU A 9 25.72 30.94 -8.18
CA LEU A 9 25.24 32.30 -7.83
C LEU A 9 26.35 33.37 -7.73
N PRO A 10 27.55 33.10 -7.16
CA PRO A 10 28.62 34.09 -7.07
C PRO A 10 29.16 34.52 -8.43
N ASP A 11 29.23 33.61 -9.39
CA ASP A 11 29.72 33.89 -10.74
C ASP A 11 28.70 34.72 -11.54
N LEU A 12 27.41 34.46 -11.32
CA LEU A 12 26.30 35.22 -11.91
C LEU A 12 26.18 36.65 -11.35
N ILE A 13 26.52 36.87 -10.08
CA ILE A 13 26.67 38.22 -9.49
C ILE A 13 27.88 38.93 -10.11
N LYS A 14 29.01 38.21 -10.26
CA LYS A 14 30.25 38.75 -10.81
C LYS A 14 30.09 39.22 -12.27
N HIS A 15 29.30 38.52 -13.06
CA HIS A 15 28.96 38.91 -14.43
C HIS A 15 27.79 39.91 -14.52
N GLN A 16 27.30 40.44 -13.39
CA GLN A 16 26.16 41.36 -13.28
C GLN A 16 24.87 40.86 -13.95
N VAL A 17 24.72 39.54 -14.10
CA VAL A 17 23.50 38.93 -14.68
C VAL A 17 22.34 39.02 -13.69
N ILE A 18 22.64 39.02 -12.39
CA ILE A 18 21.67 39.14 -11.29
C ILE A 18 22.20 40.03 -10.17
N SER A 19 21.28 40.71 -9.46
CA SER A 19 21.61 41.50 -8.27
C SER A 19 21.86 40.62 -7.05
N GLU A 20 22.63 41.13 -6.10
CA GLU A 20 22.94 40.45 -4.83
C GLU A 20 21.67 40.14 -4.02
N GLU A 21 20.68 41.04 -4.07
CA GLU A 21 19.36 40.84 -3.48
C GLU A 21 18.58 39.68 -4.14
N THR A 22 18.65 39.57 -5.47
CA THR A 22 18.00 38.48 -6.22
C THR A 22 18.66 37.14 -5.89
N ALA A 23 19.98 37.11 -5.76
CA ALA A 23 20.72 35.91 -5.36
C ALA A 23 20.34 35.43 -3.95
N LEU A 24 20.18 36.34 -2.99
CA LEU A 24 19.70 36.04 -1.63
C LEU A 24 18.28 35.46 -1.63
N ARG A 25 17.37 36.01 -2.45
CA ARG A 25 16.01 35.49 -2.61
C ARG A 25 15.99 34.08 -3.24
N ILE A 26 16.87 33.82 -4.20
CA ILE A 26 17.01 32.49 -4.82
C ILE A 26 17.57 31.50 -3.80
N LYS A 27 18.62 31.87 -3.05
CA LYS A 27 19.22 31.02 -2.04
C LYS A 27 18.21 30.61 -0.96
N SER A 28 17.47 31.58 -0.41
CA SER A 28 16.41 31.31 0.57
C SER A 28 15.26 30.44 0.03
N HIS A 29 14.90 30.58 -1.25
CA HIS A 29 13.91 29.71 -1.90
C HIS A 29 14.40 28.26 -2.02
N TYR A 30 15.68 28.03 -2.32
CA TYR A 30 16.24 26.68 -2.42
C TYR A 30 16.53 26.05 -1.06
N GLU A 31 16.98 26.83 -0.07
CA GLU A 31 17.19 26.36 1.30
C GLU A 31 15.88 25.93 1.96
N SER A 32 14.79 26.70 1.78
CA SER A 32 13.45 26.31 2.26
C SER A 32 12.92 25.04 1.59
N LYS A 33 13.18 24.83 0.29
CA LYS A 33 12.87 23.55 -0.39
C LYS A 33 13.71 22.37 0.08
N GLN A 34 14.92 22.62 0.60
CA GLN A 34 15.83 21.56 1.00
C GLN A 34 15.57 21.05 2.42
N SER A 35 14.97 21.86 3.30
CA SER A 35 14.58 21.41 4.66
C SER A 35 13.42 20.41 4.66
N ASP A 36 12.57 20.40 3.62
CA ASP A 36 11.42 19.52 3.50
C ASP A 36 11.76 18.12 2.95
N ALA A 37 13.02 17.84 2.62
CA ALA A 37 13.43 16.53 2.14
C ALA A 37 13.44 15.52 3.31
N PRO A 38 12.57 14.49 3.30
CA PRO A 38 12.52 13.51 4.39
C PRO A 38 13.88 12.81 4.52
N ASN A 39 14.35 12.66 5.76
CA ASN A 39 15.62 11.99 6.05
C ASN A 39 15.50 10.52 5.64
N ARG A 40 16.04 10.18 4.46
CA ARG A 40 15.93 8.84 3.86
C ARG A 40 16.50 7.77 4.78
N LEU A 41 17.57 8.07 5.50
CA LEU A 41 18.16 7.13 6.46
C LEU A 41 17.21 6.82 7.61
N PHE A 42 16.56 7.87 8.16
CA PHE A 42 15.54 7.69 9.20
C PHE A 42 14.33 6.91 8.69
N THR A 43 13.93 7.14 7.43
CA THR A 43 12.85 6.38 6.79
C THR A 43 13.21 4.91 6.67
N VAL A 44 14.44 4.58 6.24
CA VAL A 44 14.93 3.19 6.13
C VAL A 44 14.94 2.52 7.50
N PHE A 45 15.53 3.16 8.52
CA PHE A 45 15.52 2.61 9.88
C PHE A 45 14.11 2.50 10.46
N GLY A 46 13.22 3.44 10.15
CA GLY A 46 11.82 3.38 10.55
C GLY A 46 11.08 2.19 9.93
N VAL A 47 11.27 1.94 8.63
CA VAL A 47 10.69 0.78 7.94
C VAL A 47 11.26 -0.53 8.49
N LEU A 48 12.58 -0.63 8.61
CA LEU A 48 13.22 -1.83 9.18
C LEU A 48 12.74 -2.07 10.61
N GLY A 49 12.73 -1.04 11.45
CA GLY A 49 12.23 -1.13 12.84
C GLY A 49 10.78 -1.59 12.90
N ALA A 50 9.89 -1.01 12.07
CA ALA A 50 8.49 -1.41 12.00
C ALA A 50 8.33 -2.89 11.56
N LEU A 51 9.13 -3.36 10.60
CA LEU A 51 9.12 -4.75 10.16
C LEU A 51 9.61 -5.69 11.27
N LEU A 52 10.71 -5.36 11.94
CA LEU A 52 11.25 -6.17 13.04
C LEU A 52 10.27 -6.26 14.21
N VAL A 53 9.66 -5.14 14.60
CA VAL A 53 8.65 -5.11 15.68
C VAL A 53 7.41 -5.92 15.30
N SER A 54 6.90 -5.73 14.08
CA SER A 54 5.74 -6.49 13.59
C SER A 54 6.03 -7.99 13.54
N LEU A 55 7.22 -8.38 13.06
CA LEU A 55 7.66 -9.77 13.05
C LEU A 55 7.80 -10.35 14.45
N GLY A 56 8.38 -9.59 15.39
CA GLY A 56 8.49 -10.00 16.79
C GLY A 56 7.13 -10.29 17.44
N ILE A 57 6.14 -9.43 17.20
CA ILE A 57 4.76 -9.65 17.69
C ILE A 57 4.19 -10.93 17.08
N ILE A 58 4.35 -11.14 15.76
CA ILE A 58 3.87 -12.34 15.07
C ILE A 58 4.54 -13.61 15.65
N LEU A 59 5.84 -13.58 15.94
CA LEU A 59 6.57 -14.72 16.51
C LEU A 59 6.08 -15.08 17.91
N ILE A 60 5.82 -14.09 18.77
CA ILE A 60 5.27 -14.34 20.10
C ILE A 60 3.87 -14.96 19.98
N LEU A 61 3.03 -14.45 19.09
CA LEU A 61 1.70 -15.01 18.83
C LEU A 61 1.78 -16.43 18.28
N ALA A 62 2.72 -16.69 17.36
CA ALA A 62 2.94 -18.00 16.76
C ALA A 62 3.42 -19.02 17.80
N HIS A 63 4.33 -18.62 18.68
CA HIS A 63 4.82 -19.49 19.75
C HIS A 63 3.72 -19.87 20.75
N ASN A 64 2.79 -18.96 21.03
CA ASN A 64 1.66 -19.22 21.94
C ASN A 64 0.44 -19.80 21.21
N TRP A 65 0.51 -20.01 19.88
CA TRP A 65 -0.64 -20.28 19.04
C TRP A 65 -1.39 -21.55 19.47
N ASP A 66 -0.68 -22.61 19.82
CA ASP A 66 -1.30 -23.89 20.18
C ASP A 66 -2.11 -23.83 21.48
N HIS A 67 -1.74 -22.90 22.38
CA HIS A 67 -2.46 -22.68 23.64
C HIS A 67 -3.72 -21.83 23.48
N PHE A 68 -3.92 -21.14 22.34
CA PHE A 68 -5.10 -20.32 22.11
C PHE A 68 -6.32 -21.15 21.73
N SER A 69 -7.48 -20.77 22.30
CA SER A 69 -8.76 -21.33 21.88
C SER A 69 -9.08 -20.97 20.43
N ARG A 70 -9.89 -21.80 19.75
CA ARG A 70 -10.30 -21.56 18.36
C ARG A 70 -10.99 -20.20 18.18
N SER A 71 -11.79 -19.77 19.17
CA SER A 71 -12.46 -18.47 19.15
C SER A 71 -11.47 -17.31 19.19
N LEU A 72 -10.44 -17.38 20.05
CA LEU A 72 -9.41 -16.35 20.14
C LEU A 72 -8.60 -16.26 18.84
N LYS A 73 -8.20 -17.39 18.26
CA LYS A 73 -7.52 -17.44 16.96
C LYS A 73 -8.36 -16.76 15.88
N THR A 74 -9.67 -17.03 15.88
CA THR A 74 -10.60 -16.42 14.92
C THR A 74 -10.71 -14.91 15.13
N MET A 75 -10.80 -14.42 16.38
CA MET A 75 -10.77 -12.97 16.64
C MET A 75 -9.46 -12.33 16.15
N LEU A 76 -8.31 -12.96 16.41
CA LEU A 76 -7.01 -12.47 15.92
C LEU A 76 -6.95 -12.44 14.38
N ALA A 77 -7.58 -13.41 13.69
CA ALA A 77 -7.65 -13.43 12.23
C ALA A 77 -8.49 -12.26 11.65
N PHE A 78 -9.51 -11.81 12.36
CA PHE A 78 -10.34 -10.67 11.93
C PHE A 78 -9.83 -9.31 12.43
N LEU A 79 -8.91 -9.28 13.41
CA LEU A 79 -8.44 -8.03 14.01
C LEU A 79 -7.76 -7.09 13.00
N PRO A 80 -6.82 -7.52 12.13
CA PRO A 80 -6.25 -6.65 11.10
C PRO A 80 -7.30 -6.12 10.12
N LEU A 81 -8.32 -6.93 9.80
CA LEU A 81 -9.41 -6.55 8.90
C LEU A 81 -10.23 -5.40 9.50
N LEU A 82 -10.64 -5.52 10.76
CA LEU A 82 -11.38 -4.48 11.48
C LEU A 82 -10.57 -3.18 11.57
N ILE A 83 -9.29 -3.27 11.94
CA ILE A 83 -8.40 -2.11 11.99
C ILE A 83 -8.32 -1.44 10.61
N GLY A 84 -8.16 -2.23 9.55
CA GLY A 84 -8.05 -1.71 8.18
C GLY A 84 -9.33 -1.01 7.72
N GLN A 85 -10.50 -1.57 8.03
CA GLN A 85 -11.79 -0.96 7.72
C GLN A 85 -11.98 0.38 8.44
N VAL A 86 -11.64 0.45 9.73
CA VAL A 86 -11.70 1.69 10.50
C VAL A 86 -10.73 2.74 9.94
N LEU A 87 -9.50 2.35 9.60
CA LEU A 87 -8.49 3.26 9.04
C LEU A 87 -8.91 3.82 7.67
N VAL A 88 -9.46 2.97 6.79
CA VAL A 88 -9.99 3.39 5.49
C VAL A 88 -11.20 4.31 5.67
N GLY A 89 -12.15 3.93 6.55
CA GLY A 89 -13.31 4.76 6.86
C GLY A 89 -12.92 6.14 7.38
N TYR A 90 -11.97 6.20 8.33
CA TYR A 90 -11.42 7.45 8.84
C TYR A 90 -10.75 8.30 7.74
N THR A 91 -9.98 7.64 6.85
CA THR A 91 -9.30 8.29 5.72
C THR A 91 -10.29 8.96 4.77
N ILE A 92 -11.41 8.28 4.46
CA ILE A 92 -12.47 8.81 3.60
C ILE A 92 -13.22 9.95 4.30
N LEU A 93 -13.66 9.75 5.54
CA LEU A 93 -14.44 10.73 6.31
C LEU A 93 -13.66 12.03 6.55
N LYS A 94 -12.36 11.94 6.83
CA LYS A 94 -11.49 13.11 7.06
C LYS A 94 -10.80 13.62 5.80
N ARG A 95 -11.16 13.11 4.61
CA ARG A 95 -10.58 13.49 3.31
C ARG A 95 -9.05 13.61 3.37
N LYS A 96 -8.39 12.59 3.91
CA LYS A 96 -6.93 12.59 4.10
C LYS A 96 -6.19 12.58 2.77
N SER A 97 -4.89 12.89 2.83
CA SER A 97 -4.03 12.99 1.65
C SER A 97 -3.94 11.68 0.85
N ALA A 98 -3.46 11.77 -0.39
CA ALA A 98 -3.28 10.62 -1.27
C ALA A 98 -2.40 9.52 -0.62
N THR A 99 -1.36 9.89 0.14
CA THR A 99 -0.49 8.95 0.86
C THR A 99 -1.25 8.13 1.89
N TRP A 100 -2.18 8.74 2.62
CA TRP A 100 -3.03 8.03 3.58
C TRP A 100 -3.98 7.05 2.89
N ARG A 101 -4.56 7.45 1.75
CA ARG A 101 -5.42 6.57 0.93
C ARG A 101 -4.64 5.38 0.37
N GLN A 102 -3.40 5.60 -0.05
CA GLN A 102 -2.50 4.52 -0.49
C GLN A 102 -2.17 3.57 0.67
N ALA A 103 -1.69 4.09 1.80
CA ALA A 103 -1.28 3.26 2.94
C ALA A 103 -2.44 2.44 3.53
N THR A 104 -3.57 3.10 3.82
CA THR A 104 -4.73 2.43 4.44
C THR A 104 -5.43 1.47 3.47
N GLY A 105 -5.50 1.82 2.17
CA GLY A 105 -6.03 0.94 1.14
C GLY A 105 -5.17 -0.31 0.95
N THR A 106 -3.84 -0.16 0.85
CA THR A 106 -2.93 -1.31 0.75
C THR A 106 -3.00 -2.20 1.99
N PHE A 107 -3.03 -1.60 3.19
CA PHE A 107 -3.18 -2.35 4.43
C PHE A 107 -4.48 -3.17 4.46
N LEU A 108 -5.63 -2.56 4.14
CA LEU A 108 -6.91 -3.26 4.11
C LEU A 108 -6.94 -4.36 3.03
N PHE A 109 -6.33 -4.12 1.86
CA PHE A 109 -6.23 -5.13 0.81
C PHE A 109 -5.55 -6.41 1.32
N PHE A 110 -4.39 -6.29 1.99
CA PHE A 110 -3.70 -7.44 2.57
C PHE A 110 -4.42 -8.03 3.78
N ALA A 111 -5.05 -7.20 4.62
CA ALA A 111 -5.80 -7.67 5.78
C ALA A 111 -6.97 -8.59 5.38
N VAL A 112 -7.64 -8.33 4.25
CA VAL A 112 -8.69 -9.21 3.69
C VAL A 112 -8.12 -10.59 3.37
N GLY A 113 -7.04 -10.68 2.58
CA GLY A 113 -6.42 -11.95 2.22
C GLY A 113 -5.90 -12.73 3.43
N SER A 114 -5.16 -12.05 4.33
CA SER A 114 -4.65 -12.65 5.56
C SER A 114 -5.77 -13.20 6.44
N SER A 115 -6.90 -12.51 6.55
CA SER A 115 -8.05 -12.97 7.33
C SER A 115 -8.65 -14.25 6.75
N ILE A 116 -8.86 -14.31 5.42
CA ILE A 116 -9.37 -15.50 4.74
C ILE A 116 -8.41 -16.69 4.94
N ALA A 117 -7.11 -16.47 4.74
CA ALA A 117 -6.10 -17.51 4.87
C ALA A 117 -6.00 -18.06 6.31
N LEU A 118 -5.99 -17.18 7.30
CA LEU A 118 -5.95 -17.58 8.72
C LEU A 118 -7.21 -18.33 9.14
N VAL A 119 -8.40 -17.89 8.72
CA VAL A 119 -9.65 -18.61 9.00
C VAL A 119 -9.62 -20.00 8.37
N SER A 120 -9.17 -20.11 7.12
CA SER A 120 -9.01 -21.41 6.45
C SER A 120 -8.09 -22.35 7.23
N GLN A 121 -6.97 -21.83 7.76
CA GLN A 121 -6.04 -22.59 8.58
C GLN A 121 -6.64 -23.02 9.94
N ILE A 122 -7.34 -22.11 10.64
CA ILE A 122 -7.93 -22.38 11.96
C ILE A 122 -9.00 -23.48 11.91
N TYR A 123 -9.79 -23.49 10.84
CA TYR A 123 -10.89 -24.44 10.64
C TYR A 123 -10.52 -25.64 9.75
N ASN A 124 -9.28 -25.71 9.26
CA ASN A 124 -8.82 -26.74 8.31
C ASN A 124 -9.77 -26.89 7.11
N ILE A 125 -10.21 -25.76 6.57
CA ILE A 125 -11.10 -25.76 5.40
C ILE A 125 -10.24 -26.10 4.18
N PRO A 126 -10.55 -27.19 3.44
CA PRO A 126 -9.87 -27.47 2.19
C PRO A 126 -10.23 -26.36 1.18
N GLY A 127 -9.24 -25.83 0.50
CA GLY A 127 -9.43 -24.72 -0.44
C GLY A 127 -8.47 -24.82 -1.60
N ASP A 128 -8.97 -24.43 -2.78
CA ASP A 128 -8.16 -24.26 -3.98
C ASP A 128 -7.60 -22.83 -4.05
N LEU A 129 -6.38 -22.70 -4.58
CA LEU A 129 -5.69 -21.42 -4.69
C LEU A 129 -6.45 -20.43 -5.59
N SER A 130 -7.04 -20.91 -6.69
CA SER A 130 -7.81 -20.06 -7.61
C SER A 130 -9.07 -19.52 -6.95
N VAL A 131 -9.78 -20.35 -6.17
CA VAL A 131 -10.96 -19.92 -5.39
C VAL A 131 -10.58 -18.91 -4.31
N TYR A 132 -9.44 -19.12 -3.63
CA TYR A 132 -8.92 -18.18 -2.63
C TYR A 132 -8.62 -16.80 -3.25
N VAL A 133 -7.86 -16.76 -4.35
CA VAL A 133 -7.49 -15.50 -5.01
C VAL A 133 -8.72 -14.80 -5.60
N LEU A 134 -9.64 -15.55 -6.22
CA LEU A 134 -10.90 -14.99 -6.72
C LEU A 134 -11.68 -14.30 -5.60
N THR A 135 -11.85 -14.99 -4.47
CA THR A 135 -12.58 -14.46 -3.31
C THR A 135 -11.92 -13.18 -2.80
N TRP A 136 -10.58 -13.17 -2.73
CA TRP A 136 -9.82 -12.00 -2.30
C TRP A 136 -10.03 -10.81 -3.25
N VAL A 137 -9.87 -11.00 -4.56
CA VAL A 137 -10.05 -9.95 -5.56
C VAL A 137 -11.47 -9.39 -5.54
N VAL A 138 -12.49 -10.26 -5.52
CA VAL A 138 -13.90 -9.86 -5.50
C VAL A 138 -14.22 -9.01 -4.27
N LEU A 139 -13.75 -9.42 -3.08
CA LEU A 139 -13.97 -8.66 -1.85
C LEU A 139 -13.24 -7.31 -1.84
N CYS A 140 -12.09 -7.21 -2.51
CA CYS A 140 -11.33 -5.97 -2.62
C CYS A 140 -11.83 -5.03 -3.74
N MET A 141 -12.76 -5.47 -4.59
CA MET A 141 -13.28 -4.67 -5.71
C MET A 141 -13.85 -3.30 -5.29
N PRO A 142 -14.69 -3.18 -4.25
CA PRO A 142 -15.22 -1.87 -3.83
C PRO A 142 -14.12 -0.89 -3.41
N LEU A 143 -13.01 -1.41 -2.90
CA LEU A 143 -11.89 -0.61 -2.40
C LEU A 143 -11.24 0.24 -3.49
N VAL A 144 -11.13 -0.30 -4.71
CA VAL A 144 -10.56 0.38 -5.88
C VAL A 144 -11.36 1.66 -6.18
N TYR A 145 -12.69 1.57 -6.18
CA TYR A 145 -13.58 2.68 -6.50
C TYR A 145 -13.69 3.71 -5.37
N LEU A 146 -13.65 3.26 -4.11
CA LEU A 146 -13.79 4.13 -2.94
C LEU A 146 -12.56 5.02 -2.70
N LEU A 147 -11.36 4.45 -2.77
CA LEU A 147 -10.13 5.19 -2.45
C LEU A 147 -9.51 5.90 -3.65
N LYS A 148 -9.82 5.49 -4.90
CA LYS A 148 -9.17 6.02 -6.12
C LYS A 148 -7.64 6.05 -5.96
N SER A 149 -7.08 4.97 -5.43
CA SER A 149 -5.67 4.84 -5.06
C SER A 149 -4.95 3.98 -6.08
N ASN A 150 -3.88 4.52 -6.69
CA ASN A 150 -3.06 3.80 -7.66
C ASN A 150 -2.46 2.51 -7.08
N ALA A 151 -2.04 2.53 -5.81
CA ALA A 151 -1.48 1.35 -5.15
C ALA A 151 -2.49 0.20 -5.07
N VAL A 152 -3.74 0.51 -4.68
CA VAL A 152 -4.82 -0.49 -4.58
C VAL A 152 -5.23 -0.98 -5.96
N ALA A 153 -5.27 -0.09 -6.96
CA ALA A 153 -5.54 -0.45 -8.34
C ALA A 153 -4.49 -1.43 -8.89
N ILE A 154 -3.20 -1.15 -8.68
CA ILE A 154 -2.10 -2.04 -9.09
C ILE A 154 -2.21 -3.40 -8.40
N LEU A 155 -2.44 -3.43 -7.09
CA LEU A 155 -2.63 -4.69 -6.36
C LEU A 155 -3.81 -5.49 -6.91
N TYR A 156 -4.94 -4.84 -7.16
CA TYR A 156 -6.10 -5.47 -7.77
C TYR A 156 -5.78 -6.05 -9.15
N LEU A 157 -5.07 -5.31 -10.00
CA LEU A 157 -4.64 -5.77 -11.32
C LEU A 157 -3.71 -6.98 -11.24
N VAL A 158 -2.70 -6.94 -10.34
CA VAL A 158 -1.74 -8.02 -10.16
C VAL A 158 -2.43 -9.31 -9.72
N PHE A 159 -3.30 -9.26 -8.72
CA PHE A 159 -4.02 -10.43 -8.23
C PHE A 159 -5.08 -10.93 -9.22
N SER A 160 -5.76 -10.04 -9.93
CA SER A 160 -6.70 -10.42 -11.01
C SER A 160 -5.97 -11.12 -12.15
N THR A 161 -4.79 -10.63 -12.53
CA THR A 161 -3.95 -11.24 -13.57
C THR A 161 -3.40 -12.59 -13.11
N PHE A 162 -2.97 -12.69 -11.85
CA PHE A 162 -2.54 -13.95 -11.26
C PHE A 162 -3.65 -15.01 -11.30
N TYR A 163 -4.88 -14.64 -10.94
CA TYR A 163 -6.04 -15.53 -11.06
C TYR A 163 -6.33 -15.93 -12.52
N ALA A 164 -6.29 -14.97 -13.46
CA ALA A 164 -6.48 -15.29 -14.86
C ALA A 164 -5.41 -16.25 -15.40
N ALA A 165 -4.16 -16.08 -14.96
CA ALA A 165 -3.06 -16.98 -15.31
C ALA A 165 -3.22 -18.37 -14.70
N SER A 166 -3.73 -18.48 -13.46
CA SER A 166 -3.97 -19.78 -12.82
C SER A 166 -5.06 -20.57 -13.55
N LEU A 167 -6.12 -19.90 -14.02
CA LEU A 167 -7.15 -20.53 -14.87
C LEU A 167 -6.64 -20.94 -16.26
N GLY A 168 -5.76 -20.14 -16.86
CA GLY A 168 -5.22 -20.40 -18.19
C GLY A 168 -4.31 -21.62 -18.26
N TYR A 169 -3.65 -21.98 -17.15
CA TYR A 169 -2.74 -23.11 -17.07
C TYR A 169 -3.47 -24.47 -17.06
N ASP A 170 -4.73 -24.51 -16.61
CA ASP A 170 -5.53 -25.74 -16.50
C ASP A 170 -6.33 -26.10 -17.78
N GLY A 171 -6.13 -25.36 -18.88
CA GLY A 171 -6.69 -25.68 -20.19
C GLY A 171 -8.12 -25.14 -20.41
N LEU A 172 -8.26 -24.21 -21.36
CA LEU A 172 -9.54 -23.74 -21.95
C LEU A 172 -10.61 -23.25 -20.94
N GLY A 173 -10.22 -22.58 -19.85
CA GLY A 173 -11.16 -21.95 -18.90
C GLY A 173 -11.66 -20.56 -19.34
N GLN A 174 -12.98 -20.39 -19.45
CA GLN A 174 -13.62 -19.08 -19.66
C GLN A 174 -13.28 -18.14 -18.49
N VAL A 175 -12.62 -17.00 -18.78
CA VAL A 175 -12.40 -15.95 -17.78
C VAL A 175 -13.78 -15.39 -17.38
N PRO A 176 -14.17 -15.39 -16.09
CA PRO A 176 -15.47 -14.86 -15.68
C PRO A 176 -15.66 -13.42 -16.16
N CYS A 177 -16.75 -13.15 -16.87
CA CYS A 177 -17.00 -11.91 -17.61
C CYS A 177 -16.89 -10.62 -16.75
N GLY A 178 -17.06 -10.72 -15.43
CA GLY A 178 -16.93 -9.60 -14.48
C GLY A 178 -15.50 -9.07 -14.28
N ILE A 179 -14.47 -9.91 -14.46
CA ILE A 179 -13.07 -9.48 -14.30
C ILE A 179 -12.60 -8.70 -15.53
N SER A 180 -12.93 -9.16 -16.74
CA SER A 180 -12.61 -8.44 -17.99
C SER A 180 -13.19 -7.03 -18.01
N PHE A 181 -14.44 -6.85 -17.57
CA PHE A 181 -15.05 -5.51 -17.47
C PHE A 181 -14.31 -4.62 -16.48
N SER A 182 -13.96 -5.17 -15.32
CA SER A 182 -13.30 -4.40 -14.25
C SER A 182 -11.88 -3.96 -14.60
N LEU A 183 -11.13 -4.79 -15.34
CA LEU A 183 -9.80 -4.46 -15.85
C LEU A 183 -9.85 -3.28 -16.83
N VAL A 184 -10.81 -3.28 -17.75
CA VAL A 184 -11.00 -2.19 -18.74
C VAL A 184 -11.37 -0.86 -18.06
N TYR A 185 -12.24 -0.89 -17.05
CA TYR A 185 -12.60 0.32 -16.31
C TYR A 185 -11.49 0.81 -15.38
N CYS A 186 -10.72 -0.09 -14.75
CA CYS A 186 -9.56 0.28 -13.94
C CYS A 186 -8.55 1.10 -14.76
N PHE A 187 -8.24 0.68 -15.99
CA PHE A 187 -7.38 1.43 -16.92
C PHE A 187 -7.91 2.81 -17.32
N ARG A 188 -9.23 3.02 -17.28
CA ARG A 188 -9.85 4.31 -17.63
C ARG A 188 -9.87 5.29 -16.44
N THR A 189 -9.57 4.82 -15.23
CA THR A 189 -9.66 5.62 -14.00
C THR A 189 -8.28 5.98 -13.41
N ILE A 190 -7.20 5.40 -13.94
CA ILE A 190 -5.79 5.78 -13.71
C ILE A 190 -5.43 6.91 -14.67
#